data_AF-A0A8C5QPW7-F1
#
_entry.id   AF-A0A8C5QPW7-F1
#
_cell.length_a   1.000
_cell.length_b   1.000
_cell.length_c   1.000
_cell.angle_alpha   90.00
_cell.angle_beta   90.00
_cell.angle_gamma   90.00
#
_symmetry.space_group_name_H-M   'P 1'
#
loop_
_entity.id
_entity.type
_entity.pdbx_description
1 polymer ?
#
loop_
_entity_poly.entity_id
_entity_poly.type
_entity_poly.pdbx_seq_one_letter_code
_entity_poly.pdbx_strand_id
1 'polypeptide(L)'
;MLRPEAAKEIDKVPLSDNTISRRINDMSADIESLVLEKIRISEKFALQLDESTDISGHAQLLANVCFVDGDAIRENFFFCKALPEKSTEEIFRVTSEYLEQGGLKWENCTSVCTDGAAAMVGRTKGFVSRVKERNPDVIVRHCFLHREALVAKTLPADLVPVLDDVVRMVNFVKSRPVKSRMFAALCEEMGAKHKTLLFHTEVRWLSRGKVLVRVYELREELKVFLTNERSDYAKLLASDEWCARLAYLADIFHHLNELNTRMQGRNENLLTSTDKINGFRSKVQLWHQHVESGNLEMFTLTKQWQGVHTAALGEIIVKHLKTRGEVVILFLFSLH
;
A
#
# COMPACT_ATOMS: atom_id res chain seq x y z
N MET A 1 24.96 -2.60 31.14
CA MET A 1 24.65 -1.53 32.12
C MET A 1 25.75 -0.48 32.02
N LEU A 2 25.39 0.79 31.81
CA LEU A 2 26.34 1.90 31.86
C LEU A 2 26.94 2.03 33.27
N ARG A 3 28.21 2.42 33.38
CA ARG A 3 28.86 2.63 34.69
C ARG A 3 28.21 3.81 35.44
N PRO A 4 28.19 3.82 36.78
CA PRO A 4 27.53 4.87 37.57
C PRO A 4 28.01 6.28 37.27
N GLU A 5 29.28 6.46 36.89
CA GLU A 5 29.80 7.78 36.49
C GLU A 5 29.21 8.24 35.16
N ALA A 6 29.06 7.35 34.18
CA ALA A 6 28.48 7.67 32.88
C ALA A 6 26.98 8.02 32.99
N ALA A 7 26.25 7.37 33.91
CA ALA A 7 24.85 7.70 34.19
C ALA A 7 24.70 9.12 34.79
N LYS A 8 25.58 9.51 35.71
CA LYS A 8 25.58 10.86 36.30
C LYS A 8 25.91 11.97 35.30
N GLU A 9 26.74 11.69 34.29
CA GLU A 9 27.01 12.66 33.22
C GLU A 9 25.83 12.78 32.24
N ILE A 10 25.10 11.69 31.99
CA ILE A 10 23.88 11.70 31.18
C ILE A 10 22.77 12.49 31.89
N ASP A 11 22.63 12.38 33.22
CA ASP A 11 21.64 13.14 34.00
C ASP A 11 21.88 14.67 33.97
N LYS A 12 23.11 15.12 33.65
CA LYS A 12 23.43 16.54 33.48
C LYS A 12 23.03 17.09 32.11
N VAL A 13 22.62 16.23 31.18
CA VAL A 13 22.19 16.65 29.85
C VAL A 13 20.87 17.42 29.97
N PRO A 14 20.82 18.69 29.52
CA PRO A 14 19.57 19.44 29.56
C PRO A 14 18.55 18.80 28.61
N LEU A 15 17.40 18.39 29.16
CA LEU A 15 16.30 17.77 28.42
C LEU A 15 15.18 18.77 28.08
N SER A 16 15.43 20.07 28.14
CA SER A 16 14.44 21.06 27.76
C SER A 16 14.07 20.91 26.29
N ASP A 17 12.81 21.20 25.96
CA ASP A 17 12.28 21.10 24.60
C ASP A 17 13.16 21.84 23.57
N ASN A 18 13.65 23.03 23.95
CA ASN A 18 14.57 23.81 23.11
C ASN A 18 15.93 23.11 22.89
N THR A 19 16.47 22.45 23.91
CA THR A 19 17.75 21.72 23.80
C THR A 19 17.59 20.49 22.93
N ILE A 20 16.49 19.74 23.10
CA ILE A 20 16.18 18.56 22.29
C ILE A 20 15.93 18.97 20.83
N SER A 21 15.14 20.02 20.59
CA SER A 21 14.88 20.56 19.25
C SER A 21 16.17 20.97 18.54
N ARG A 22 17.05 21.73 19.22
CA ARG A 22 18.36 22.10 18.65
C ARG A 22 19.19 20.86 18.29
N ARG A 23 19.26 19.86 19.17
CA ARG A 23 20.00 18.62 18.90
C ARG A 23 19.45 17.85 17.71
N ILE A 24 18.13 17.77 17.57
CA ILE A 24 17.49 17.16 16.40
C ILE A 24 17.90 17.90 15.13
N ASN A 25 17.87 19.23 15.15
CA ASN A 25 18.27 20.04 14.00
C ASN A 25 19.76 19.88 13.66
N ASP A 26 20.64 19.89 14.66
CA ASP A 26 22.08 19.71 14.46
C ASP A 26 22.39 18.32 13.86
N MET A 27 21.77 17.26 14.40
CA MET A 27 21.92 15.90 13.86
C MET A 27 21.31 15.78 12.44
N SER A 28 20.18 16.42 12.19
CA SER A 28 19.54 16.41 10.87
C SER A 28 20.43 17.09 9.83
N ALA A 29 21.02 18.24 10.17
CA ALA A 29 21.92 18.97 9.28
C ALA A 29 23.21 18.17 8.97
N ASP A 30 23.75 17.48 9.98
CA ASP A 30 24.92 16.60 9.80
C ASP A 30 24.60 15.41 8.87
N ILE A 31 23.46 14.74 9.10
CA ILE A 31 22.97 13.65 8.24
C ILE A 31 22.74 14.13 6.81
N GLU A 32 22.09 15.28 6.64
CA GLU A 32 21.83 15.88 5.32
C GLU A 32 23.14 16.19 4.59
N SER A 33 24.11 16.80 5.28
CA SER A 33 25.42 17.11 4.72
C SER A 33 26.14 15.85 4.23
N LEU A 34 26.16 14.80 5.05
CA LEU A 34 26.78 13.52 4.71
C LEU A 34 26.09 12.86 3.50
N VAL A 35 24.75 12.85 3.47
CA VAL A 35 24.00 12.28 2.35
C VAL A 35 24.29 13.05 1.06
N LEU A 36 24.30 14.38 1.10
CA LEU A 36 24.62 15.22 -0.06
C LEU A 36 26.05 15.00 -0.56
N GLU A 37 27.04 14.89 0.33
CA GLU A 37 28.41 14.57 -0.04
C GLU A 37 28.48 13.24 -0.79
N LYS A 38 27.83 12.20 -0.27
CA LYS A 38 27.80 10.87 -0.89
C LYS A 38 27.10 10.87 -2.25
N ILE A 39 26.00 11.61 -2.41
CA ILE A 39 25.32 11.75 -3.70
C ILE A 39 26.23 12.45 -4.72
N ARG A 40 26.97 13.49 -4.31
CA ARG A 40 27.90 14.18 -5.21
C ARG A 40 29.03 13.26 -5.66
N ILE A 41 29.57 12.42 -4.76
CA ILE A 41 30.58 11.41 -5.10
C ILE A 41 30.01 10.34 -6.05
N SER A 42 28.76 9.92 -5.86
CA SER A 42 28.06 8.98 -6.74
C SER A 42 27.87 9.54 -8.16
N GLU A 43 27.91 10.86 -8.32
CA GLU A 43 27.59 11.66 -9.53
C GLU A 43 26.16 11.49 -10.07
N LYS A 44 25.56 10.32 -9.91
CA LYS A 44 24.23 9.94 -10.36
C LYS A 44 23.37 9.52 -9.18
N PHE A 45 22.08 9.84 -9.27
CA PHE A 45 21.09 9.49 -8.25
C PHE A 45 19.71 9.28 -8.87
N ALA A 46 18.80 8.69 -8.11
CA ALA A 46 17.41 8.52 -8.44
C ALA A 46 16.52 9.09 -7.32
N LEU A 47 15.33 9.55 -7.67
CA LEU A 47 14.37 10.12 -6.72
C LEU A 47 13.08 9.29 -6.66
N GLN A 48 12.53 9.16 -5.47
CA GLN A 48 11.17 8.68 -5.24
C GLN A 48 10.39 9.79 -4.55
N LEU A 49 9.26 10.20 -5.12
CA LEU A 49 8.46 11.30 -4.61
C LEU A 49 7.02 10.84 -4.35
N ASP A 50 6.49 11.21 -3.19
CA ASP A 50 5.12 10.91 -2.78
C ASP A 50 4.50 12.14 -2.09
N GLU A 51 3.23 12.42 -2.40
CA GLU A 51 2.46 13.47 -1.72
C GLU A 51 1.63 12.83 -0.60
N SER A 52 1.75 13.40 0.60
CA SER A 52 0.89 13.03 1.73
C SER A 52 0.13 14.25 2.23
N THR A 53 -1.00 14.04 2.90
CA THR A 53 -1.73 15.11 3.59
C THR A 53 -1.59 14.88 5.10
N ASP A 54 -1.13 15.91 5.82
CA ASP A 54 -1.00 15.84 7.27
C ASP A 54 -2.34 15.94 8.00
N ILE A 55 -2.32 15.78 9.32
CA ILE A 55 -3.53 15.83 10.18
C ILE A 55 -4.23 17.20 10.16
N SER A 56 -3.52 18.25 9.76
CA SER A 56 -4.04 19.62 9.65
C SER A 56 -4.54 19.92 8.24
N GLY A 57 -4.48 18.95 7.32
CA GLY A 57 -4.97 19.07 5.95
C GLY A 57 -3.97 19.67 4.97
N HIS A 58 -2.72 19.93 5.37
CA HIS A 58 -1.71 20.48 4.47
C HIS A 58 -1.00 19.38 3.70
N ALA A 59 -0.69 19.66 2.43
CA ALA A 59 0.07 18.76 1.58
C ALA A 59 1.55 18.80 1.97
N GLN A 60 2.18 17.63 2.02
CA GLN A 60 3.58 17.43 2.31
C GLN A 60 4.17 16.60 1.17
N LEU A 61 5.24 17.10 0.55
CA LEU A 61 6.03 16.37 -0.42
C LEU A 61 7.15 15.63 0.30
N LEU A 62 7.15 14.31 0.21
CA LEU A 62 8.23 13.47 0.70
C LEU A 62 9.09 13.01 -0.47
N ALA A 63 10.41 13.07 -0.27
CA ALA A 63 11.38 12.54 -1.22
C ALA A 63 12.33 11.57 -0.54
N ASN A 64 12.57 10.43 -1.18
CA ASN A 64 13.73 9.59 -0.93
C ASN A 64 14.69 9.68 -2.12
N VAL A 65 15.98 9.49 -1.84
CA VAL A 65 17.04 9.49 -2.82
C VAL A 65 17.78 8.16 -2.80
N CYS A 66 18.10 7.66 -3.98
CA CYS A 66 18.83 6.41 -4.18
C CYS A 66 20.10 6.69 -4.99
N PHE A 67 21.25 6.23 -4.50
CA PHE A 67 22.56 6.50 -5.09
C PHE A 67 23.55 5.37 -4.78
N VAL A 68 24.71 5.37 -5.44
CA VAL A 68 25.76 4.35 -5.24
C VAL A 68 26.80 4.89 -4.25
N ASP A 69 27.09 4.13 -3.19
CA ASP A 69 28.17 4.42 -2.24
C ASP A 69 29.08 3.19 -2.13
N GLY A 70 30.23 3.26 -2.80
CA GLY A 70 31.11 2.11 -3.00
C GLY A 70 30.41 1.03 -3.85
N ASP A 71 30.37 -0.19 -3.34
CA ASP A 71 29.75 -1.33 -4.05
C ASP A 71 28.27 -1.54 -3.69
N ALA A 72 27.65 -0.59 -2.97
CA ALA A 72 26.29 -0.71 -2.48
C ALA A 72 25.38 0.41 -3.02
N ILE A 73 24.14 0.04 -3.35
CA ILE A 73 23.06 0.99 -3.57
C ILE A 73 22.49 1.38 -2.21
N ARG A 74 22.44 2.69 -1.92
CA ARG A 74 21.84 3.23 -0.71
C ARG A 74 20.57 3.99 -1.03
N GLU A 75 19.57 3.82 -0.18
CA GLU A 75 18.37 4.61 -0.16
C GLU A 75 18.32 5.40 1.15
N ASN A 76 18.12 6.71 1.05
CA ASN A 76 18.03 7.62 2.17
C ASN A 76 16.80 8.50 2.03
N PHE A 77 16.19 8.81 3.17
CA PHE A 77 15.25 9.91 3.24
C PHE A 77 15.95 11.20 2.82
N PHE A 78 15.34 11.95 1.90
CA PHE A 78 15.97 13.12 1.31
C PHE A 78 15.37 14.41 1.88
N PHE A 79 14.06 14.59 1.79
CA PHE A 79 13.36 15.71 2.43
C PHE A 79 11.88 15.44 2.67
N CYS A 80 11.29 16.23 3.56
CA CYS A 80 9.85 16.44 3.67
C CYS A 80 9.61 17.95 3.66
N LYS A 81 8.82 18.44 2.71
CA LYS A 81 8.55 19.86 2.54
C LYS A 81 7.04 20.09 2.41
N ALA A 82 6.52 21.06 3.16
CA ALA A 82 5.16 21.49 3.00
C ALA A 82 4.98 22.11 1.62
N LEU A 83 3.87 21.76 0.95
CA LEU A 83 3.45 22.36 -0.30
C LEU A 83 2.38 23.41 0.02
N PRO A 84 2.67 24.72 -0.13
CA PRO A 84 1.68 25.78 0.07
C PRO A 84 0.48 25.65 -0.86
N GLU A 85 0.72 25.14 -2.07
CA GLU A 85 -0.29 24.90 -3.09
C GLU A 85 -0.17 23.48 -3.65
N LYS A 86 -1.30 22.84 -3.95
CA LYS A 86 -1.37 21.54 -4.64
C LYS A 86 -1.19 21.71 -6.16
N SER A 87 -0.13 22.40 -6.55
CA SER A 87 0.18 22.62 -7.97
C SER A 87 1.43 21.83 -8.37
N THR A 88 1.42 21.32 -9.58
CA THR A 88 2.57 20.60 -10.12
C THR A 88 3.83 21.45 -10.24
N GLU A 89 3.64 22.74 -10.48
CA GLU A 89 4.74 23.70 -10.54
C GLU A 89 5.44 23.82 -9.21
N GLU A 90 4.68 23.82 -8.12
CA GLU A 90 5.19 23.86 -6.76
C GLU A 90 6.06 22.64 -6.44
N ILE A 91 5.59 21.44 -6.79
CA ILE A 91 6.35 20.19 -6.58
C ILE A 91 7.70 20.28 -7.31
N PHE A 92 7.70 20.74 -8.57
CA PHE A 92 8.93 20.89 -9.34
C PHE A 92 9.86 21.96 -8.76
N ARG A 93 9.30 23.11 -8.37
CA ARG A 93 10.05 24.22 -7.77
C ARG A 93 10.72 23.79 -6.47
N VAL A 94 9.96 23.28 -5.50
CA VAL A 94 10.45 22.84 -4.20
C VAL A 94 11.53 21.77 -4.34
N THR A 95 11.32 20.81 -5.24
CA THR A 95 12.34 19.77 -5.50
C THR A 95 13.60 20.36 -6.12
N SER A 96 13.46 21.27 -7.09
CA SER A 96 14.60 21.90 -7.78
C SER A 96 15.40 22.79 -6.83
N GLU A 97 14.73 23.63 -6.02
CA GLU A 97 15.38 24.47 -5.02
C GLU A 97 16.19 23.63 -4.03
N TYR A 98 15.64 22.49 -3.59
CA TYR A 98 16.36 21.60 -2.67
C TYR A 98 17.58 20.93 -3.34
N LEU A 99 17.45 20.50 -4.60
CA LEU A 99 18.60 19.98 -5.36
C LEU A 99 19.68 21.05 -5.53
N GLU A 100 19.30 22.27 -5.90
CA GLU A 100 20.21 23.40 -6.10
C GLU A 100 20.96 23.78 -4.80
N GLN A 101 20.24 23.86 -3.67
CA GLN A 101 20.84 24.06 -2.34
C GLN A 101 21.84 22.94 -2.00
N GLY A 102 21.52 21.70 -2.41
CA GLY A 102 22.39 20.54 -2.29
C GLY A 102 23.53 20.48 -3.31
N GLY A 103 23.64 21.41 -4.25
CA GLY A 103 24.63 21.37 -5.33
C GLY A 103 24.42 20.19 -6.31
N LEU A 104 23.19 19.68 -6.38
CA LEU A 104 22.78 18.59 -7.25
C LEU A 104 22.07 19.15 -8.50
N LYS A 105 22.11 18.40 -9.59
CA LYS A 105 21.56 18.81 -10.89
C LYS A 105 20.64 17.75 -11.47
N TRP A 106 19.61 18.17 -12.21
CA TRP A 106 18.64 17.28 -12.82
C TRP A 106 19.24 16.34 -13.88
N GLU A 107 20.29 16.78 -14.57
CA GLU A 107 21.07 16.02 -15.56
C GLU A 107 21.76 14.78 -14.95
N ASN A 108 21.91 14.80 -13.62
CA ASN A 108 22.46 13.69 -12.84
C ASN A 108 21.39 12.77 -12.23
N CYS A 109 20.12 13.17 -12.30
CA CYS A 109 19.01 12.34 -11.88
C CYS A 109 18.69 11.29 -12.95
N THR A 110 19.06 10.02 -12.72
CA THR A 110 18.90 8.93 -13.70
C THR A 110 17.46 8.43 -13.77
N SER A 111 16.73 8.49 -12.66
CA SER A 111 15.34 8.07 -12.63
C SER A 111 14.50 8.76 -11.56
N VAL A 112 13.20 8.84 -11.84
CA VAL A 112 12.18 9.38 -10.93
C VAL A 112 11.05 8.37 -10.79
N CYS A 113 10.67 8.05 -9.56
CA CYS A 113 9.51 7.25 -9.23
C CYS A 113 8.43 8.11 -8.57
N THR A 114 7.18 8.01 -9.03
CA THR A 114 6.03 8.76 -8.46
C THR A 114 4.81 7.87 -8.29
N ASP A 115 3.80 8.32 -7.55
CA ASP A 115 2.50 7.66 -7.35
C ASP A 115 1.58 7.68 -8.58
N GLY A 116 1.98 8.37 -9.65
CA GLY A 116 1.24 8.48 -10.91
C GLY A 116 -0.01 9.34 -10.83
N ALA A 117 -0.17 10.17 -9.79
CA ALA A 117 -1.21 11.18 -9.77
C ALA A 117 -1.09 12.12 -10.97
N ALA A 118 -2.21 12.70 -11.43
CA ALA A 118 -2.23 13.59 -12.59
C ALA A 118 -1.25 14.77 -12.44
N ALA A 119 -1.06 15.26 -11.22
CA ALA A 119 -0.06 16.28 -10.90
C ALA A 119 1.37 15.79 -11.17
N MET A 120 1.67 14.51 -10.96
CA MET A 120 3.01 13.94 -11.17
C MET A 120 3.28 13.61 -12.65
N VAL A 121 2.35 12.91 -13.32
CA VAL A 121 2.57 12.34 -14.67
C VAL A 121 1.88 13.10 -15.81
N GLY A 122 1.23 14.24 -15.53
CA GLY A 122 0.53 15.03 -16.54
C GLY A 122 1.40 15.35 -17.76
N ARG A 123 0.88 15.10 -18.97
CA ARG A 123 1.66 15.18 -20.22
C ARG A 123 2.19 16.58 -20.55
N THR A 124 1.40 17.62 -20.23
CA THR A 124 1.69 19.01 -20.63
C THR A 124 2.21 19.86 -19.47
N LYS A 125 1.79 19.55 -18.24
CA LYS A 125 2.10 20.34 -17.04
C LYS A 125 2.43 19.47 -15.84
N GLY A 126 2.79 18.21 -16.05
CA GLY A 126 3.18 17.26 -15.01
C GLY A 126 4.54 17.58 -14.41
N PHE A 127 4.83 17.02 -13.22
CA PHE A 127 6.14 17.14 -12.60
C PHE A 127 7.17 16.46 -13.51
N VAL A 128 6.83 15.25 -13.95
CA VAL A 128 7.62 14.46 -14.88
C VAL A 128 7.89 15.19 -16.20
N SER A 129 6.91 15.92 -16.77
CA SER A 129 7.14 16.64 -18.02
C SER A 129 8.19 17.73 -17.84
N ARG A 130 8.15 18.48 -16.73
CA ARG A 130 9.16 19.48 -16.38
C ARG A 130 10.54 18.87 -16.09
N VAL A 131 10.60 17.71 -15.43
CA VAL A 131 11.88 17.00 -15.24
C VAL A 131 12.46 16.58 -16.59
N LYS A 132 11.65 16.07 -17.51
CA LYS A 132 12.09 15.70 -18.87
C LYS A 132 12.59 16.91 -19.68
N GLU A 133 12.11 18.11 -19.43
CA GLU A 133 12.64 19.34 -20.04
C GLU A 133 14.07 19.67 -19.56
N ARG A 134 14.42 19.29 -18.32
CA ARG A 134 15.77 19.46 -17.75
C ARG A 134 16.71 18.29 -18.04
N ASN A 135 16.17 17.08 -18.06
CA ASN A 135 16.88 15.86 -18.37
C ASN A 135 16.01 14.94 -19.25
N PRO A 136 16.15 15.02 -20.58
CA PRO A 136 15.36 14.21 -21.51
C PRO A 136 15.54 12.69 -21.34
N ASP A 137 16.69 12.26 -20.82
CA ASP A 137 17.06 10.86 -20.66
C ASP A 137 16.58 10.24 -19.33
N VAL A 138 15.93 11.04 -18.48
CA VAL A 138 15.43 10.58 -17.17
C VAL A 138 14.43 9.42 -17.33
N ILE A 139 14.69 8.33 -16.62
CA ILE A 139 13.79 7.18 -16.60
C ILE A 139 12.67 7.45 -15.61
N VAL A 140 11.43 7.50 -16.08
CA VAL A 140 10.26 7.69 -15.23
C VAL A 140 9.63 6.35 -14.92
N ARG A 141 9.36 6.11 -13.63
CA ARG A 141 8.68 4.91 -13.16
C ARG A 141 7.45 5.30 -12.35
N HIS A 142 6.40 4.52 -12.53
CA HIS A 142 5.21 4.58 -11.69
C HIS A 142 5.38 3.57 -10.55
N CYS A 143 5.11 3.98 -9.32
CA CYS A 143 5.33 3.18 -8.12
C CYS A 143 4.58 1.84 -8.20
N PHE A 144 5.29 0.72 -8.03
CA PHE A 144 4.71 -0.63 -8.10
C PHE A 144 3.58 -0.85 -7.09
N LEU A 145 3.69 -0.26 -5.91
CA LEU A 145 2.67 -0.38 -4.86
C LEU A 145 1.38 0.33 -5.25
N HIS A 146 1.49 1.51 -5.85
CA HIS A 146 0.33 2.24 -6.38
C HIS A 146 -0.28 1.51 -7.58
N ARG A 147 0.54 0.95 -8.48
CA ARG A 147 0.07 0.11 -9.60
C ARG A 147 -0.67 -1.12 -9.10
N GLU A 148 -0.08 -1.88 -8.19
CA GLU A 148 -0.69 -3.08 -7.62
C GLU A 148 -2.03 -2.72 -6.95
N ALA A 149 -2.08 -1.64 -6.17
CA ALA A 149 -3.32 -1.17 -5.56
C ALA A 149 -4.39 -0.77 -6.59
N LEU A 150 -4.01 -0.17 -7.73
CA LEU A 150 -4.93 0.15 -8.82
C LEU A 150 -5.45 -1.12 -9.51
N VAL A 151 -4.57 -2.10 -9.77
CA VAL A 151 -4.98 -3.39 -10.36
C VAL A 151 -5.91 -4.13 -9.41
N ALA A 152 -5.62 -4.11 -8.12
CA ALA A 152 -6.42 -4.77 -7.11
C ALA A 152 -7.86 -4.20 -7.01
N LYS A 153 -8.08 -2.94 -7.40
CA LYS A 153 -9.41 -2.32 -7.53
C LYS A 153 -10.23 -2.86 -8.70
N THR A 154 -9.61 -3.54 -9.67
CA THR A 154 -10.35 -4.17 -10.77
C THR A 154 -11.00 -5.45 -10.26
N LEU A 155 -12.32 -5.38 -10.07
CA LEU A 155 -13.17 -6.52 -9.68
C LEU A 155 -14.26 -6.72 -10.75
N PRO A 156 -14.63 -7.97 -11.07
CA PRO A 156 -15.79 -8.27 -11.89
C PRO A 156 -17.06 -7.70 -11.25
N ALA A 157 -18.04 -7.35 -12.09
CA ALA A 157 -19.34 -6.84 -11.65
C ALA A 157 -20.04 -7.76 -10.63
N ASP A 158 -19.79 -9.08 -10.71
CA ASP A 158 -20.35 -10.09 -9.81
C ASP A 158 -19.75 -10.06 -8.38
N LEU A 159 -18.56 -9.47 -8.21
CA LEU A 159 -17.84 -9.43 -6.93
C LEU A 159 -17.85 -8.05 -6.26
N VAL A 160 -18.10 -6.98 -7.02
CA VAL A 160 -18.20 -5.61 -6.49
C VAL A 160 -19.30 -5.50 -5.41
N PRO A 161 -20.53 -6.02 -5.61
CA PRO A 161 -21.59 -5.93 -4.60
C PRO A 161 -21.21 -6.60 -3.27
N VAL A 162 -20.53 -7.75 -3.33
CA VAL A 162 -20.08 -8.48 -2.13
C VAL A 162 -19.09 -7.64 -1.33
N LEU A 163 -18.15 -6.97 -1.99
CA LEU A 163 -17.20 -6.08 -1.31
C LEU A 163 -17.93 -4.87 -0.67
N ASP A 164 -18.87 -4.26 -1.39
CA ASP A 164 -19.63 -3.12 -0.88
C ASP A 164 -20.52 -3.52 0.31
N ASP A 165 -21.12 -4.71 0.27
CA ASP A 165 -21.87 -5.28 1.39
C ASP A 165 -20.99 -5.46 2.62
N VAL A 166 -19.79 -6.03 2.46
CA VAL A 166 -18.83 -6.17 3.57
C VAL A 166 -18.48 -4.82 4.18
N VAL A 167 -18.19 -3.82 3.35
CA VAL A 167 -17.90 -2.45 3.81
C VAL A 167 -19.07 -1.88 4.61
N ARG A 168 -20.30 -2.04 4.11
CA ARG A 168 -21.51 -1.59 4.81
C ARG A 168 -21.75 -2.33 6.12
N MET A 169 -21.53 -3.65 6.16
CA MET A 169 -21.64 -4.45 7.40
C MET A 169 -20.62 -3.99 8.45
N VAL A 170 -19.36 -3.80 8.06
CA VAL A 170 -18.31 -3.32 8.97
C VAL A 170 -18.66 -1.93 9.49
N ASN A 171 -19.08 -1.01 8.62
CA ASN A 171 -19.51 0.33 9.01
C ASN A 171 -20.72 0.29 9.93
N PHE A 172 -21.69 -0.60 9.72
CA PHE A 172 -22.84 -0.77 10.60
C PHE A 172 -22.41 -1.13 12.03
N VAL A 173 -21.51 -2.11 12.20
CA VAL A 173 -20.99 -2.52 13.51
C VAL A 173 -20.13 -1.42 14.15
N LYS A 174 -19.35 -0.69 13.34
CA LYS A 174 -18.39 0.32 13.81
C LYS A 174 -19.00 1.71 14.00
N SER A 175 -20.19 1.96 13.44
CA SER A 175 -20.88 3.25 13.51
C SER A 175 -21.13 3.75 14.93
N ARG A 176 -21.29 2.84 15.90
CA ARG A 176 -21.56 3.16 17.30
C ARG A 176 -20.63 2.35 18.22
N PRO A 177 -19.97 2.99 19.21
CA PRO A 177 -19.12 2.27 20.17
C PRO A 177 -19.85 1.14 20.90
N VAL A 178 -21.14 1.32 21.20
CA VAL A 178 -21.98 0.30 21.85
C VAL A 178 -22.09 -0.95 20.99
N LYS A 179 -22.39 -0.82 19.68
CA LYS A 179 -22.49 -1.96 18.75
C LYS A 179 -21.17 -2.72 18.65
N SER A 180 -20.06 -1.99 18.60
CA SER A 180 -18.73 -2.60 18.58
C SER A 180 -18.42 -3.39 19.85
N ARG A 181 -18.82 -2.89 21.04
CA ARG A 181 -18.66 -3.63 22.31
C ARG A 181 -19.58 -4.85 22.38
N MET A 182 -20.83 -4.73 21.96
CA MET A 182 -21.78 -5.86 21.92
C MET A 182 -21.30 -6.96 20.98
N PHE A 183 -20.83 -6.60 19.79
CA PHE A 183 -20.25 -7.55 18.85
C PHE A 183 -19.01 -8.24 19.44
N ALA A 184 -18.15 -7.50 20.14
CA ALA A 184 -16.96 -8.08 20.78
C ALA A 184 -17.31 -9.07 21.89
N ALA A 185 -18.31 -8.76 22.72
CA ALA A 185 -18.82 -9.67 23.74
C ALA A 185 -19.40 -10.95 23.10
N LEU A 186 -20.20 -10.81 22.05
CA LEU A 186 -20.74 -11.97 21.31
C LEU A 186 -19.63 -12.86 20.74
N CYS A 187 -18.60 -12.26 20.13
CA CYS A 187 -17.46 -13.02 19.62
C CYS A 187 -16.74 -13.81 20.73
N GLU A 188 -16.62 -13.24 21.92
CA GLU A 188 -16.02 -13.91 23.06
C GLU A 188 -16.88 -15.07 23.58
N GLU A 189 -18.20 -14.87 23.67
CA GLU A 189 -19.15 -15.92 24.07
C GLU A 189 -19.17 -17.10 23.09
N MET A 190 -19.03 -16.82 21.79
CA MET A 190 -18.99 -17.84 20.74
C MET A 190 -17.61 -18.49 20.57
N GLY A 191 -16.61 -18.10 21.37
CA GLY A 191 -15.27 -18.68 21.32
C GLY A 191 -14.46 -18.29 20.07
N ALA A 192 -14.80 -17.15 19.45
CA ALA A 192 -14.14 -16.70 18.24
C ALA A 192 -12.67 -16.32 18.52
N LYS A 193 -11.78 -16.67 17.59
CA LYS A 193 -10.35 -16.28 17.64
C LYS A 193 -10.15 -14.77 17.66
N HIS A 194 -11.06 -14.03 17.02
CA HIS A 194 -11.01 -12.58 16.93
C HIS A 194 -12.24 -11.95 17.55
N LYS A 195 -12.05 -10.87 18.31
CA LYS A 195 -13.14 -10.20 19.04
C LYS A 195 -13.60 -8.90 18.39
N THR A 196 -13.02 -8.51 17.26
CA THR A 196 -13.38 -7.24 16.62
C THR A 196 -13.15 -7.27 15.11
N LEU A 197 -14.04 -6.61 14.39
CA LEU A 197 -13.82 -6.28 12.99
C LEU A 197 -12.76 -5.20 12.87
N LEU A 198 -12.01 -5.24 11.76
CA LEU A 198 -11.06 -4.18 11.43
C LEU A 198 -11.83 -3.02 10.78
N PHE A 199 -11.54 -1.79 11.18
CA PHE A 199 -12.05 -0.61 10.47
C PHE A 199 -11.15 -0.35 9.26
N HIS A 200 -11.74 0.04 8.14
CA HIS A 200 -10.98 0.45 6.96
C HIS A 200 -10.94 1.97 6.90
N THR A 201 -9.77 2.52 6.61
CA THR A 201 -9.69 3.89 6.08
C THR A 201 -9.64 3.78 4.55
N GLU A 202 -10.33 4.68 3.85
CA GLU A 202 -10.44 4.69 2.38
C GLU A 202 -9.08 4.71 1.67
N VAL A 203 -8.03 5.12 2.39
CA VAL A 203 -6.71 5.47 1.87
C VAL A 203 -5.89 4.25 1.41
N ARG A 204 -6.18 3.01 1.84
CA ARG A 204 -5.37 1.83 1.41
C ARG A 204 -6.20 0.58 1.16
N TRP A 205 -6.28 0.16 -0.11
CA TRP A 205 -6.98 -1.06 -0.56
C TRP A 205 -6.51 -2.34 0.15
N LEU A 206 -5.24 -2.41 0.57
CA LEU A 206 -4.66 -3.54 1.30
C LEU A 206 -5.32 -3.76 2.68
N SER A 207 -5.85 -2.69 3.30
CA SER A 207 -6.65 -2.81 4.52
C SER A 207 -7.93 -3.61 4.29
N ARG A 208 -8.51 -3.53 3.08
CA ARG A 208 -9.71 -4.28 2.70
C ARG A 208 -9.47 -5.78 2.66
N GLY A 209 -8.29 -6.24 2.24
CA GLY A 209 -7.96 -7.67 2.28
C GLY A 209 -7.97 -8.25 3.69
N LYS A 210 -7.38 -7.54 4.66
CA LYS A 210 -7.42 -7.96 6.07
C LYS A 210 -8.84 -7.91 6.64
N VAL A 211 -9.63 -6.92 6.22
CA VAL A 211 -11.05 -6.81 6.59
C VAL A 211 -11.85 -7.98 6.04
N LEU A 212 -11.70 -8.34 4.77
CA LEU A 212 -12.39 -9.46 4.12
C LEU A 212 -12.10 -10.78 4.84
N VAL A 213 -10.83 -11.07 5.12
CA VAL A 213 -10.44 -12.26 5.88
C VAL A 213 -11.09 -12.25 7.27
N ARG A 214 -11.02 -11.12 8.00
CA ARG A 214 -11.63 -11.00 9.32
C ARG A 214 -13.14 -11.18 9.31
N VAL A 215 -13.82 -10.64 8.31
CA VAL A 215 -15.28 -10.75 8.15
C VAL A 215 -15.66 -12.19 7.82
N TYR A 216 -14.90 -12.86 6.96
CA TYR A 216 -15.12 -14.29 6.66
C TYR A 216 -14.91 -15.18 7.89
N GLU A 217 -13.86 -14.92 8.68
CA GLU A 217 -13.58 -15.63 9.93
C GLU A 217 -14.68 -15.44 10.98
N LEU A 218 -15.26 -14.23 11.07
CA LEU A 218 -16.31 -13.88 12.04
C LEU A 218 -17.72 -13.92 11.47
N ARG A 219 -17.94 -14.61 10.34
CA ARG A 219 -19.21 -14.56 9.60
C ARG A 219 -20.38 -15.11 10.40
N GLU A 220 -20.16 -16.11 11.25
CA GLU A 220 -21.22 -16.74 12.06
C GLU A 220 -21.64 -15.82 13.22
N GLU A 221 -20.66 -15.24 13.92
CA GLU A 221 -20.88 -14.23 14.95
C GLU A 221 -21.57 -13.00 14.36
N LEU A 222 -21.12 -12.56 13.18
CA LEU A 222 -21.68 -11.42 12.47
C LEU A 222 -23.11 -11.69 12.01
N LYS A 223 -23.41 -12.91 11.57
CA LYS A 223 -24.77 -13.33 11.21
C LYS A 223 -25.71 -13.29 12.42
N VAL A 224 -25.28 -13.82 13.57
CA VAL A 224 -26.07 -13.78 14.82
C VAL A 224 -26.29 -12.32 15.25
N PHE A 225 -25.23 -11.52 15.26
CA PHE A 225 -25.30 -10.10 15.62
C PHE A 225 -26.29 -9.32 14.73
N LEU A 226 -26.17 -9.47 13.40
CA LEU A 226 -27.02 -8.77 12.44
C LEU A 226 -28.48 -9.25 12.48
N THR A 227 -28.71 -10.53 12.82
CA THR A 227 -30.05 -11.06 13.06
C THR A 227 -30.71 -10.39 14.27
N ASN A 228 -29.98 -10.25 15.37
CA ASN A 228 -30.46 -9.56 16.57
C ASN A 228 -30.74 -8.07 16.32
N GLU A 229 -29.93 -7.45 15.46
CA GLU A 229 -30.11 -6.07 15.01
C GLU A 229 -31.18 -5.91 13.91
N ARG A 230 -31.85 -7.01 13.50
CA ARG A 230 -32.87 -7.05 12.44
C ARG A 230 -32.39 -6.45 11.11
N SER A 231 -31.11 -6.64 10.79
CA SER A 231 -30.50 -6.14 9.55
C SER A 231 -30.66 -7.15 8.41
N ASP A 232 -31.01 -6.66 7.22
CA ASP A 232 -31.09 -7.49 6.01
C ASP A 232 -29.75 -8.13 5.63
N TYR A 233 -28.62 -7.59 6.10
CA TYR A 233 -27.29 -8.18 5.91
C TYR A 233 -27.16 -9.59 6.48
N ALA A 234 -27.97 -9.97 7.47
CA ALA A 234 -28.00 -11.33 7.99
C ALA A 234 -28.41 -12.36 6.93
N LYS A 235 -29.27 -11.97 5.97
CA LYS A 235 -29.71 -12.84 4.86
C LYS A 235 -28.56 -13.14 3.90
N LEU A 236 -27.65 -12.18 3.70
CA LEU A 236 -26.47 -12.37 2.85
C LEU A 236 -25.52 -13.40 3.46
N LEU A 237 -25.26 -13.31 4.78
CA LEU A 237 -24.44 -14.29 5.49
C LEU A 237 -25.10 -15.67 5.64
N ALA A 238 -26.40 -15.76 5.37
CA ALA A 238 -27.13 -17.03 5.27
C ALA A 238 -27.10 -17.64 3.86
N SER A 239 -26.64 -16.89 2.84
CA SER A 239 -26.52 -17.37 1.47
C SER A 239 -25.15 -18.02 1.26
N ASP A 240 -25.14 -19.32 0.98
CA ASP A 240 -23.92 -20.06 0.68
C ASP A 240 -23.20 -19.48 -0.55
N GLU A 241 -23.96 -19.06 -1.56
CA GLU A 241 -23.42 -18.44 -2.78
C GLU A 241 -22.70 -17.11 -2.47
N TRP A 242 -23.27 -16.27 -1.60
CA TRP A 242 -22.64 -15.02 -1.19
C TRP A 242 -21.39 -15.30 -0.33
N CYS A 243 -21.47 -16.24 0.61
CA CYS A 243 -20.35 -16.64 1.44
C CYS A 243 -19.19 -17.26 0.63
N ALA A 244 -19.48 -18.01 -0.43
CA ALA A 244 -18.46 -18.55 -1.33
C ALA A 244 -17.75 -17.45 -2.12
N ARG A 245 -18.47 -16.42 -2.58
CA ARG A 245 -17.87 -15.22 -3.21
C ARG A 245 -17.02 -14.43 -2.22
N LEU A 246 -17.48 -14.28 -0.98
CA LEU A 246 -16.71 -13.66 0.10
C LEU A 246 -15.41 -14.44 0.38
N ALA A 247 -15.47 -15.77 0.41
CA ALA A 247 -14.31 -16.64 0.60
C ALA A 247 -13.26 -16.39 -0.48
N TYR A 248 -13.68 -16.33 -1.75
CA TYR A 248 -12.80 -16.01 -2.86
C TYR A 248 -12.17 -14.63 -2.76
N LEU A 249 -12.97 -13.61 -2.42
CA LEU A 249 -12.45 -12.26 -2.19
C LEU A 249 -11.41 -12.25 -1.06
N ALA A 250 -11.66 -12.97 0.03
CA ALA A 250 -10.70 -13.09 1.13
C ALA A 250 -9.39 -13.77 0.68
N ASP A 251 -9.45 -14.88 -0.08
CA ASP A 251 -8.25 -15.58 -0.57
C ASP A 251 -7.46 -14.72 -1.57
N ILE A 252 -8.10 -14.14 -2.59
CA ILE A 252 -7.37 -13.40 -3.64
C ILE A 252 -6.74 -12.12 -3.09
N PHE A 253 -7.41 -11.43 -2.16
CA PHE A 253 -6.82 -10.26 -1.50
C PHE A 253 -5.73 -10.64 -0.51
N HIS A 254 -5.78 -11.82 0.11
CA HIS A 254 -4.68 -12.33 0.91
C HIS A 254 -3.40 -12.47 0.05
N HIS A 255 -3.52 -13.09 -1.12
CA HIS A 255 -2.41 -13.24 -2.08
C HIS A 255 -1.85 -11.89 -2.57
N LEU A 256 -2.72 -10.92 -2.86
CA LEU A 256 -2.31 -9.56 -3.22
C LEU A 256 -1.59 -8.85 -2.07
N ASN A 257 -2.12 -8.94 -0.85
CA ASN A 257 -1.51 -8.36 0.34
C ASN A 257 -0.12 -8.96 0.63
N GLU A 258 0.04 -10.26 0.40
CA GLU A 258 1.33 -10.93 0.54
C GLU A 258 2.34 -10.41 -0.48
N LEU A 259 1.96 -10.30 -1.76
CA LEU A 259 2.82 -9.69 -2.79
C LEU A 259 3.22 -8.27 -2.40
N ASN A 260 2.25 -7.44 -1.98
CA ASN A 260 2.48 -6.06 -1.60
C ASN A 260 3.46 -5.94 -0.42
N THR A 261 3.24 -6.73 0.64
CA THR A 261 4.12 -6.74 1.82
C THR A 261 5.54 -7.17 1.44
N ARG A 262 5.68 -8.15 0.55
CA ARG A 262 6.99 -8.60 0.05
C ARG A 262 7.71 -7.52 -0.77
N MET A 263 7.00 -6.58 -1.41
CA MET A 263 7.57 -5.44 -2.15
C MET A 263 7.85 -4.22 -1.26
N GLN A 264 7.53 -4.26 0.03
CA GLN A 264 7.82 -3.19 1.00
C GLN A 264 8.97 -3.57 1.96
N GLY A 265 9.68 -4.66 1.69
CA GLY A 265 10.73 -5.16 2.55
C GLY A 265 11.95 -4.23 2.63
N ARG A 266 12.64 -4.24 3.77
CA ARG A 266 13.96 -3.62 3.92
C ARG A 266 14.92 -4.34 2.97
N ASN A 267 15.51 -3.64 2.01
CA ASN A 267 16.33 -4.16 0.88
C ASN A 267 15.57 -4.51 -0.41
N GLU A 268 14.32 -4.08 -0.56
CA GLU A 268 13.65 -4.19 -1.85
C GLU A 268 14.28 -3.25 -2.90
N ASN A 269 14.39 -3.71 -4.15
CA ASN A 269 14.77 -2.87 -5.28
C ASN A 269 13.93 -3.18 -6.53
N LEU A 270 14.19 -2.43 -7.60
CA LEU A 270 13.49 -2.56 -8.87
C LEU A 270 13.53 -3.99 -9.43
N LEU A 271 14.70 -4.66 -9.39
CA LEU A 271 14.88 -6.00 -9.94
C LEU A 271 14.10 -7.02 -9.12
N THR A 272 14.26 -7.01 -7.80
CA THR A 272 13.57 -7.95 -6.91
C THR A 272 12.05 -7.77 -6.95
N SER A 273 11.57 -6.52 -7.06
CA SER A 273 10.14 -6.23 -7.20
C SER A 273 9.61 -6.74 -8.54
N THR A 274 10.37 -6.54 -9.61
CA THR A 274 10.02 -7.02 -10.95
C THR A 274 9.92 -8.56 -10.96
N ASP A 275 10.87 -9.25 -10.36
CA ASP A 275 10.87 -10.70 -10.26
C ASP A 275 9.68 -11.23 -9.44
N LYS A 276 9.36 -10.58 -8.32
CA LYS A 276 8.19 -10.94 -7.50
C LYS A 276 6.89 -10.78 -8.26
N ILE A 277 6.73 -9.70 -9.01
CA ILE A 277 5.53 -9.46 -9.80
C ILE A 277 5.45 -10.47 -10.95
N ASN A 278 6.55 -10.75 -11.64
CA ASN A 278 6.60 -11.77 -12.69
C ASN A 278 6.26 -13.16 -12.14
N GLY A 279 6.80 -13.52 -10.97
CA GLY A 279 6.45 -14.76 -10.29
C GLY A 279 4.97 -14.81 -9.91
N PHE A 280 4.40 -13.70 -9.43
CA PHE A 280 2.96 -13.62 -9.14
C PHE A 280 2.10 -13.76 -10.39
N ARG A 281 2.52 -13.16 -11.52
CA ARG A 281 1.86 -13.32 -12.81
C ARG A 281 1.82 -14.80 -13.24
N SER A 282 2.94 -15.50 -13.16
CA SER A 282 3.00 -16.94 -13.47
C SER A 282 2.07 -17.75 -12.55
N LYS A 283 1.98 -17.40 -11.26
CA LYS A 283 1.01 -18.01 -10.34
C LYS A 283 -0.43 -17.78 -10.77
N VAL A 284 -0.81 -16.55 -11.13
CA VAL A 284 -2.18 -16.23 -11.58
C VAL A 284 -2.55 -17.02 -12.83
N GLN A 285 -1.62 -17.19 -13.78
CA GLN A 285 -1.83 -18.02 -14.98
C GLN A 285 -2.01 -19.50 -14.64
N LEU A 286 -1.20 -20.02 -13.72
CA LEU A 286 -1.34 -21.40 -13.24
C LEU A 286 -2.68 -21.61 -12.51
N TRP A 287 -3.06 -20.66 -11.65
CA TRP A 287 -4.33 -20.70 -10.93
C TRP A 287 -5.52 -20.66 -11.87
N HIS A 288 -5.47 -19.88 -12.95
CA HIS A 288 -6.50 -19.89 -13.99
C HIS A 288 -6.71 -21.29 -14.56
N GLN A 289 -5.64 -21.95 -15.00
CA GLN A 289 -5.69 -23.32 -15.54
C GLN A 289 -6.23 -24.33 -14.52
N HIS A 290 -5.82 -24.19 -13.27
CA HIS A 290 -6.31 -25.07 -12.20
C HIS A 290 -7.80 -24.88 -11.93
N VAL A 291 -8.29 -23.64 -11.87
CA VAL A 291 -9.72 -23.36 -11.66
C VAL A 291 -10.55 -23.88 -12.84
N GLU A 292 -10.06 -23.75 -14.09
CA GLU A 292 -10.70 -24.34 -15.27
C GLU A 292 -10.82 -25.87 -15.17
N SER A 293 -9.84 -26.54 -14.55
CA SER A 293 -9.89 -27.97 -14.24
C SER A 293 -10.69 -28.33 -12.98
N GLY A 294 -11.32 -27.35 -12.32
CA GLY A 294 -12.09 -27.53 -11.09
C GLY A 294 -11.25 -27.62 -9.81
N ASN A 295 -9.95 -27.35 -9.87
CA ASN A 295 -9.04 -27.34 -8.74
C ASN A 295 -9.00 -25.94 -8.08
N LEU A 296 -9.37 -25.87 -6.80
CA LEU A 296 -9.42 -24.64 -5.99
C LEU A 296 -8.38 -24.62 -4.84
N GLU A 297 -7.34 -25.47 -4.88
CA GLU A 297 -6.40 -25.63 -3.76
C GLU A 297 -5.63 -24.37 -3.36
N MET A 298 -5.40 -23.48 -4.32
CA MET A 298 -4.76 -22.18 -4.09
C MET A 298 -5.64 -21.18 -3.33
N PHE A 299 -6.94 -21.43 -3.29
CA PHE A 299 -7.95 -20.60 -2.63
C PHE A 299 -8.56 -21.39 -1.47
N THR A 300 -7.83 -21.44 -0.35
CA THR A 300 -8.11 -22.34 0.77
C THR A 300 -9.47 -22.13 1.42
N LEU A 301 -9.96 -20.88 1.51
CA LEU A 301 -11.28 -20.58 2.03
C LEU A 301 -12.34 -20.96 1.00
N THR A 302 -12.10 -20.64 -0.26
CA THR A 302 -12.99 -20.96 -1.38
C THR A 302 -13.18 -22.47 -1.58
N LYS A 303 -12.13 -23.27 -1.38
CA LYS A 303 -12.17 -24.75 -1.47
C LYS A 303 -13.21 -25.36 -0.53
N GLN A 304 -13.53 -24.72 0.60
CA GLN A 304 -14.56 -25.19 1.54
C GLN A 304 -15.96 -25.17 0.92
N TRP A 305 -16.16 -24.40 -0.15
CA TRP A 305 -17.43 -24.24 -0.86
C TRP A 305 -17.52 -25.07 -2.13
N GLN A 306 -16.61 -26.03 -2.35
CA GLN A 306 -16.57 -26.85 -3.57
C GLN A 306 -17.82 -27.73 -3.79
N GLY A 307 -18.72 -27.82 -2.81
CA GLY A 307 -20.04 -28.47 -2.93
C GLY A 307 -21.20 -27.56 -3.34
N VAL A 308 -21.00 -26.23 -3.38
CA VAL A 308 -22.07 -25.24 -3.63
C VAL A 308 -21.83 -24.55 -4.97
N HIS A 309 -22.70 -24.77 -5.96
CA HIS A 309 -22.74 -24.05 -7.24
C HIS A 309 -21.35 -23.74 -7.87
N THR A 310 -20.46 -24.73 -7.86
CA THR A 310 -19.04 -24.57 -8.23
C THR A 310 -18.81 -24.11 -9.66
N ALA A 311 -19.69 -24.46 -10.60
CA ALA A 311 -19.57 -24.03 -11.99
C ALA A 311 -19.69 -22.50 -12.11
N ALA A 312 -20.71 -21.89 -11.49
CA ALA A 312 -20.93 -20.45 -11.56
C ALA A 312 -19.83 -19.65 -10.83
N LEU A 313 -19.39 -20.12 -9.66
CA LEU A 313 -18.28 -19.50 -8.95
C LEU A 313 -16.95 -19.66 -9.72
N GLY A 314 -16.71 -20.84 -10.28
CA GLY A 314 -15.55 -21.13 -11.12
C GLY A 314 -15.46 -20.20 -12.33
N GLU A 315 -16.57 -20.00 -13.05
CA GLU A 315 -16.64 -19.06 -14.18
C GLU A 315 -16.29 -17.61 -13.76
N ILE A 316 -16.80 -17.16 -12.61
CA ILE A 316 -16.49 -15.83 -12.06
C ILE A 316 -14.98 -15.73 -11.76
N ILE A 317 -14.40 -16.76 -11.12
CA ILE A 317 -12.98 -16.81 -10.78
C ILE A 317 -12.11 -16.83 -12.04
N VAL A 318 -12.43 -17.67 -13.02
CA VAL A 318 -11.71 -17.76 -14.30
C VAL A 318 -11.73 -16.41 -15.01
N LYS A 319 -12.92 -15.81 -15.16
CA LYS A 319 -13.08 -14.47 -15.75
C LYS A 319 -12.22 -13.44 -15.03
N HIS A 320 -12.23 -13.45 -13.70
CA HIS A 320 -11.46 -12.53 -12.89
C HIS A 320 -9.95 -12.71 -13.08
N LEU A 321 -9.45 -13.95 -13.02
CA LEU A 321 -8.03 -14.26 -13.17
C LEU A 321 -7.53 -13.94 -14.58
N LYS A 322 -8.37 -14.14 -15.62
CA LYS A 322 -8.06 -13.76 -17.00
C LYS A 322 -7.90 -12.26 -17.15
N THR A 323 -8.89 -11.48 -16.72
CA THR A 323 -8.84 -10.01 -16.75
C THR A 323 -7.63 -9.50 -15.96
N ARG A 324 -7.31 -10.10 -14.81
CA ARG A 324 -6.11 -9.74 -14.03
C ARG A 324 -4.80 -10.09 -14.71
N GLY A 325 -4.70 -11.24 -15.37
CA GLY A 325 -3.53 -11.60 -16.15
C GLY A 325 -3.22 -10.54 -17.22
N GLU A 326 -4.25 -10.05 -17.90
CA GLU A 326 -4.16 -9.01 -18.94
C GLU A 326 -3.87 -7.61 -18.35
N VAL A 327 -4.52 -7.26 -17.23
CA VAL A 327 -4.32 -5.97 -16.56
C VAL A 327 -2.92 -5.90 -15.92
N VAL A 328 -2.43 -6.95 -15.27
CA VAL A 328 -1.06 -6.99 -14.73
C VAL A 328 -0.02 -6.81 -15.87
N ILE A 329 -0.29 -7.29 -17.08
CA ILE A 329 0.57 -7.09 -18.26
C ILE A 329 0.61 -5.60 -18.68
N LEU A 330 -0.55 -4.95 -18.80
CA LEU A 330 -0.64 -3.53 -19.17
C LEU A 330 -0.03 -2.62 -18.09
N PHE A 331 -0.18 -2.98 -16.81
CA PHE A 331 0.33 -2.24 -15.67
C PHE A 331 1.75 -2.65 -15.23
N LEU A 332 2.50 -3.42 -16.01
CA LEU A 332 3.95 -3.58 -15.80
C LEU A 332 4.74 -2.89 -16.90
N PHE A 333 4.28 -3.03 -18.14
CA PHE A 333 5.03 -2.68 -19.34
C PHE A 333 4.56 -1.42 -20.07
N SER A 334 3.50 -0.73 -19.62
CA SER A 334 3.22 0.63 -20.10
C SER A 334 4.27 1.61 -19.56
N LEU A 335 5.45 1.56 -20.19
CA LEU A 335 6.44 2.61 -20.32
C LEU A 335 5.97 3.51 -21.45
N HIS A 336 5.04 4.43 -21.20
CA HIS A 336 4.73 5.49 -22.16
C HIS A 336 4.81 6.82 -21.45
#